data_AF-A0A9E1UV45-F1
#
_entry.id   AF-A0A9E1UV45-F1
#
_cell.length_a   1.000
_cell.length_b   1.000
_cell.length_c   1.000
_cell.angle_alpha   90.00
_cell.angle_beta   90.00
_cell.angle_gamma   90.00
#
_symmetry.space_group_name_H-M   'P 1'
#
loop_
_entity.id
_entity.type
_entity.pdbx_description
1 polymer ?
#
loop_
_entity_poly.entity_id
_entity_poly.type
_entity_poly.pdbx_seq_one_letter_code
_entity_poly.pdbx_strand_id
1 'polypeptide(L)'
;MNRLPVALAALLVSSAVLAAPVEVGFVEDFALAPDRTVPLKELIPGTQEYYYYHCLHYQNTGALDQAEDMLQRWVKKGADGVRIEEMLHGSEKLEEMLTRQALLRYPDDPKRALSRIRRELQLTFGHARRERERETTYPTRLDPRLISRDVLDAQAFEKDKLLGGFYAPAYRRLAGMELSWERRRALLNSLELPDVPNLVDLVVTDLQRQDSEGFGSLKIHKRMTLAQLDSCAERIPSLLGNRSFVNAYLVRLVPNACEDGDGPPVRQAYLERLQGLADRLPPVWNTLKANVLYRRLEFDRTQSVYDRRRFLAYLHLPRQAGYVREAYLRKREFRDVIVDLSAEVAGLSADLGTCIGGDEFLVRAYLHHFLADAQSYADFAPFLEETYIKEVSAEAHILAGTGDQERWQAMVAPTQLRALKERVDIELLPTCRKRFAVTEPVTLNVGIKNVDSLLVRVYEIN
;
A
#
# COMPACT_ATOMS: atom_id res chain seq x y z
N MET A 1 44.21 2.99 -8.03
CA MET A 1 43.57 2.08 -9.01
C MET A 1 42.21 2.65 -9.35
N ASN A 2 42.20 3.54 -10.35
CA ASN A 2 41.04 4.36 -10.73
C ASN A 2 40.23 3.65 -11.81
N ARG A 3 38.89 3.70 -11.72
CA ARG A 3 38.00 3.51 -12.88
C ARG A 3 36.99 4.64 -12.92
N LEU A 4 37.20 5.57 -13.86
CA LEU A 4 36.19 6.44 -14.43
C LEU A 4 35.41 5.68 -15.53
N PRO A 5 34.14 6.02 -15.77
CA PRO A 5 33.40 5.61 -16.96
C PRO A 5 33.55 6.67 -18.07
N VAL A 6 33.84 6.25 -19.30
CA VAL A 6 33.75 7.09 -20.50
C VAL A 6 32.95 6.34 -21.56
N ALA A 7 32.01 7.07 -22.15
CA ALA A 7 31.08 6.69 -23.19
C ALA A 7 31.78 6.33 -24.52
N LEU A 8 31.13 5.45 -25.31
CA LEU A 8 31.31 5.44 -26.76
C LEU A 8 29.98 5.14 -27.45
N ALA A 9 29.70 5.98 -28.45
CA ALA A 9 28.49 6.06 -29.24
C ALA A 9 28.50 5.15 -30.48
N ALA A 10 27.30 5.00 -31.05
CA ALA A 10 26.98 4.77 -32.47
C ALA A 10 27.31 3.41 -33.11
N LEU A 11 26.27 2.67 -33.50
CA LEU A 11 25.88 2.55 -34.92
C LEU A 11 24.48 1.90 -35.02
N LEU A 12 23.47 2.72 -35.27
CA LEU A 12 22.20 2.30 -35.87
C LEU A 12 22.47 2.08 -37.36
N VAL A 13 22.73 0.84 -37.77
CA VAL A 13 22.65 0.46 -39.18
C VAL A 13 21.22 -0.01 -39.41
N SER A 14 20.44 0.91 -39.98
CA SER A 14 19.18 0.59 -40.62
C SER A 14 19.48 -0.31 -41.82
N SER A 15 19.35 -1.62 -41.64
CA SER A 15 19.25 -2.55 -42.76
C SER A 15 17.84 -2.44 -43.32
N ALA A 16 17.62 -1.40 -44.12
CA ALA A 16 16.53 -1.37 -45.08
C ALA A 16 16.74 -2.57 -46.02
N VAL A 17 16.01 -3.65 -45.75
CA VAL A 17 15.77 -4.67 -46.77
C VAL A 17 14.95 -3.96 -47.84
N LEU A 18 15.62 -3.62 -48.94
CA LEU A 18 14.97 -3.28 -50.20
C LEU A 18 14.17 -4.51 -50.63
N ALA A 19 12.92 -4.59 -50.18
CA ALA A 19 11.92 -5.40 -50.83
C ALA A 19 11.75 -4.83 -52.23
N ALA A 20 12.10 -5.61 -53.25
CA ALA A 20 11.81 -5.26 -54.63
C ALA A 20 10.28 -5.04 -54.76
N PRO A 21 9.83 -3.88 -55.27
CA PRO A 21 8.41 -3.60 -55.44
C PRO A 21 7.90 -4.40 -56.64
N VAL A 22 7.38 -5.60 -56.40
CA VAL A 22 6.46 -6.21 -57.37
C VAL A 22 5.11 -5.54 -57.17
N GLU A 23 4.95 -4.49 -57.96
CA GLU A 23 3.75 -3.84 -58.48
C GLU A 23 2.41 -4.45 -58.03
N VAL A 24 1.70 -3.74 -57.14
CA VAL A 24 0.24 -3.89 -56.96
C VAL A 24 -0.50 -3.73 -58.31
N GLY A 25 0.08 -2.96 -59.25
CA GLY A 25 -0.45 -2.73 -60.59
C GLY A 25 -0.58 -4.00 -61.45
N PHE A 26 0.48 -4.79 -61.62
CA PHE A 26 0.43 -5.99 -62.48
C PHE A 26 -0.63 -7.01 -62.03
N VAL A 27 -0.75 -7.24 -60.72
CA VAL A 27 -1.71 -8.21 -60.16
C VAL A 27 -3.15 -7.74 -60.39
N GLU A 28 -3.40 -6.44 -60.19
CA GLU A 28 -4.70 -5.82 -60.45
C GLU A 28 -5.06 -5.86 -61.94
N ASP A 29 -4.11 -5.49 -62.80
CA ASP A 29 -4.26 -5.53 -64.25
C ASP A 29 -4.50 -6.96 -64.76
N PHE A 30 -3.76 -7.95 -64.27
CA PHE A 30 -3.98 -9.36 -64.62
C PHE A 30 -5.32 -9.90 -64.09
N ALA A 31 -5.75 -9.51 -62.89
CA ALA A 31 -7.00 -9.97 -62.31
C ALA A 31 -8.24 -9.38 -63.02
N LEU A 32 -8.20 -8.08 -63.31
CA LEU A 32 -9.30 -7.29 -63.88
C LEU A 32 -9.30 -7.23 -65.42
N ALA A 33 -8.22 -7.64 -66.09
CA ALA A 33 -8.16 -7.61 -67.55
C ALA A 33 -9.26 -8.49 -68.18
N PRO A 34 -10.01 -7.96 -69.17
CA PRO A 34 -10.95 -8.75 -69.96
C PRO A 34 -10.23 -9.81 -70.81
N ASP A 35 -9.00 -9.53 -71.25
CA ASP A 35 -8.09 -10.50 -71.87
C ASP A 35 -6.77 -10.55 -71.11
N ARG A 36 -6.60 -11.60 -70.30
CA ARG A 36 -5.42 -11.82 -69.47
C ARG A 36 -4.16 -12.15 -70.28
N THR A 37 -4.27 -12.42 -71.59
CA THR A 37 -3.09 -12.66 -72.44
C THR A 37 -2.32 -11.37 -72.78
N VAL A 38 -2.95 -10.20 -72.60
CA VAL A 38 -2.32 -8.89 -72.77
C VAL A 38 -1.29 -8.61 -71.67
N PRO A 39 -1.66 -8.59 -70.36
CA PRO A 39 -0.68 -8.37 -69.29
C PRO A 39 0.38 -9.48 -69.24
N LEU A 40 0.05 -10.73 -69.58
CA LEU A 40 1.05 -11.81 -69.63
C LEU A 40 2.24 -11.53 -70.56
N LYS A 41 2.09 -10.69 -71.60
CA LYS A 41 3.19 -10.32 -72.52
C LYS A 41 4.20 -9.36 -71.89
N GLU A 42 3.82 -8.67 -70.83
CA GLU A 42 4.69 -7.74 -70.10
C GLU A 42 5.68 -8.49 -69.21
N LEU A 43 5.37 -9.76 -68.87
CA LEU A 43 6.24 -10.61 -68.08
C LEU A 43 7.46 -11.09 -68.87
N ILE A 44 8.64 -10.91 -68.29
CA ILE A 44 9.92 -11.29 -68.91
C ILE A 44 10.03 -12.83 -68.97
N PRO A 45 10.20 -13.43 -70.17
CA PRO A 45 10.34 -14.88 -70.30
C PRO A 45 11.43 -15.47 -69.41
N GLY A 46 11.06 -16.50 -68.65
CA GLY A 46 11.96 -17.22 -67.76
C GLY A 46 12.00 -16.68 -66.32
N THR A 47 11.36 -15.57 -65.97
CA THR A 47 11.23 -15.16 -64.56
C THR A 47 10.22 -16.05 -63.81
N GLN A 48 10.25 -16.03 -62.47
CA GLN A 48 9.30 -16.79 -61.66
C GLN A 48 7.85 -16.34 -61.90
N GLU A 49 7.63 -15.03 -62.03
CA GLU A 49 6.32 -14.44 -62.31
C GLU A 49 5.78 -14.83 -63.68
N TYR A 50 6.66 -14.87 -64.69
CA TYR A 50 6.32 -15.40 -66.00
C TYR A 50 5.76 -16.81 -65.90
N TYR A 51 6.46 -17.74 -65.24
CA TYR A 51 5.97 -19.11 -65.10
C TYR A 51 4.68 -19.18 -64.27
N TYR A 52 4.61 -18.48 -63.14
CA TYR A 52 3.46 -18.50 -62.24
C TYR A 52 2.18 -18.01 -62.92
N TYR A 53 2.17 -16.80 -63.49
CA TYR A 53 0.95 -16.23 -64.08
C TYR A 53 0.53 -16.92 -65.38
N HIS A 54 1.48 -17.41 -66.19
CA HIS A 54 1.12 -18.24 -67.35
C HIS A 54 0.52 -19.58 -66.92
N CYS A 55 1.10 -20.27 -65.91
CA CYS A 55 0.50 -21.50 -65.38
C CYS A 55 -0.90 -21.24 -64.82
N LEU A 56 -1.05 -20.19 -64.01
CA LEU A 56 -2.33 -19.81 -63.40
C LEU A 56 -3.39 -19.49 -64.45
N HIS A 57 -3.02 -18.77 -65.52
CA HIS A 57 -3.92 -18.49 -66.63
C HIS A 57 -4.39 -19.78 -67.33
N TYR A 58 -3.46 -20.66 -67.72
CA TYR A 58 -3.80 -21.93 -68.38
C TYR A 58 -4.65 -22.85 -67.49
N GLN A 59 -4.40 -22.86 -66.18
CA GLN A 59 -5.22 -23.60 -65.22
C GLN A 59 -6.63 -23.03 -65.09
N ASN A 60 -6.78 -21.70 -65.11
CA ASN A 60 -8.08 -21.03 -65.01
C ASN A 60 -8.92 -21.17 -66.29
N THR A 61 -8.28 -21.27 -67.45
CA THR A 61 -8.96 -21.46 -68.75
C THR A 61 -9.20 -22.93 -69.10
N GLY A 62 -8.70 -23.87 -68.28
CA GLY A 62 -8.84 -25.31 -68.51
C GLY A 62 -7.85 -25.89 -69.53
N ALA A 63 -6.89 -25.10 -70.01
CA ALA A 63 -5.81 -25.54 -70.88
C ALA A 63 -4.72 -26.31 -70.10
N LEU A 64 -5.10 -27.42 -69.46
CA LEU A 64 -4.27 -28.13 -68.49
C LEU A 64 -3.02 -28.77 -69.10
N ASP A 65 -3.00 -29.08 -70.39
CA ASP A 65 -1.79 -29.58 -71.08
C ASP A 65 -0.75 -28.46 -71.23
N GLN A 66 -1.18 -27.25 -71.57
CA GLN A 66 -0.29 -26.07 -71.67
C GLN A 66 0.24 -25.66 -70.28
N ALA A 67 -0.60 -25.79 -69.25
CA ALA A 67 -0.17 -25.61 -67.86
C ALA A 67 0.89 -26.65 -67.47
N GLU A 68 0.73 -27.91 -67.87
CA GLU A 68 1.69 -28.98 -67.58
C GLU A 68 3.05 -28.71 -68.23
N ASP A 69 3.05 -28.32 -69.50
CA ASP A 69 4.29 -27.96 -70.22
C ASP A 69 5.01 -26.79 -69.55
N MET A 70 4.25 -25.78 -69.13
CA MET A 70 4.81 -24.61 -68.45
C MET A 70 5.40 -24.97 -67.07
N LEU A 71 4.70 -25.83 -66.31
CA LEU A 71 5.19 -26.36 -65.03
C LEU A 71 6.46 -27.21 -65.21
N GLN A 72 6.52 -28.06 -66.24
CA GLN A 72 7.73 -28.86 -66.51
C GLN A 72 8.93 -27.99 -66.85
N ARG A 73 8.74 -26.91 -67.61
CA ARG A 73 9.81 -25.92 -67.88
C ARG A 73 10.24 -25.21 -66.61
N TRP A 74 9.29 -24.84 -65.75
CA TRP A 74 9.57 -24.19 -64.47
C TRP A 74 10.35 -25.10 -63.52
N VAL A 75 9.96 -26.38 -63.41
CA VAL A 75 10.68 -27.39 -62.61
C VAL A 75 12.08 -27.64 -63.15
N LYS A 76 12.26 -27.78 -64.47
CA LYS A 76 13.59 -27.98 -65.09
C LYS A 76 14.53 -26.81 -64.81
N LYS A 77 14.04 -25.57 -64.92
CA LYS A 77 14.83 -24.39 -64.57
C LYS A 77 15.25 -24.36 -63.10
N GLY A 78 14.38 -24.83 -62.19
CA GLY A 78 14.71 -24.97 -60.77
C GLY A 78 15.75 -26.05 -60.46
N ALA A 79 15.88 -27.07 -61.31
CA ALA A 79 16.86 -28.15 -61.15
C ALA A 79 18.28 -27.78 -61.64
N ASP A 80 18.41 -26.79 -62.53
CA ASP A 80 19.70 -26.39 -63.14
C ASP A 80 20.56 -25.43 -62.27
N GLY A 81 20.28 -25.33 -60.96
CA GLY A 81 21.23 -24.77 -59.98
C GLY A 81 21.43 -23.26 -60.00
N VAL A 82 20.36 -22.47 -59.88
CA VAL A 82 20.44 -20.99 -59.73
C VAL A 82 19.97 -20.55 -58.33
N ARG A 83 20.85 -19.80 -57.65
CA ARG A 83 20.71 -18.89 -56.48
C ARG A 83 19.75 -19.29 -55.33
N ILE A 84 20.36 -19.52 -54.16
CA ILE A 84 19.76 -20.02 -52.90
C ILE A 84 18.61 -19.13 -52.36
N GLU A 85 18.58 -17.82 -52.61
CA GLU A 85 17.50 -16.94 -52.11
C GLU A 85 16.20 -17.01 -52.93
N GLU A 86 16.30 -17.27 -54.25
CA GLU A 86 15.12 -17.48 -55.12
C GLU A 86 14.51 -18.87 -54.91
N MET A 87 15.25 -19.83 -54.35
CA MET A 87 14.75 -21.17 -54.04
C MET A 87 13.72 -21.19 -52.91
N LEU A 88 13.86 -20.35 -51.87
CA LEU A 88 12.92 -20.38 -50.74
C LEU A 88 11.51 -19.91 -51.14
N HIS A 89 11.38 -18.72 -51.76
CA HIS A 89 10.06 -18.18 -52.20
C HIS A 89 9.61 -18.73 -53.57
N GLY A 90 10.55 -19.24 -54.37
CA GLY A 90 10.33 -20.00 -55.61
C GLY A 90 9.55 -21.29 -55.40
N SER A 91 9.93 -22.02 -54.35
CA SER A 91 9.40 -23.34 -54.04
C SER A 91 7.91 -23.30 -53.67
N GLU A 92 7.47 -22.32 -52.88
CA GLU A 92 6.07 -22.26 -52.43
C GLU A 92 5.08 -22.05 -53.58
N LYS A 93 5.35 -21.06 -54.47
CA LYS A 93 4.48 -20.79 -55.63
C LYS A 93 4.49 -21.95 -56.65
N LEU A 94 5.64 -22.60 -56.81
CA LEU A 94 5.75 -23.78 -57.68
C LEU A 94 4.98 -24.97 -57.11
N GLU A 95 5.13 -25.26 -55.81
CA GLU A 95 4.39 -26.32 -55.12
C GLU A 95 2.89 -26.05 -55.10
N GLU A 96 2.46 -24.79 -54.99
CA GLU A 96 1.06 -24.38 -55.12
C GLU A 96 0.51 -24.73 -56.51
N MET A 97 1.19 -24.30 -57.59
CA MET A 97 0.73 -24.56 -58.95
C MET A 97 0.78 -26.04 -59.32
N LEU A 98 1.77 -26.80 -58.85
CA LEU A 98 1.83 -28.26 -59.01
C LEU A 98 0.70 -28.97 -58.25
N THR A 99 0.32 -28.49 -57.06
CA THR A 99 -0.82 -29.00 -56.29
C THR A 99 -2.12 -28.69 -56.99
N ARG A 100 -2.30 -27.44 -57.43
CA ARG A 100 -3.47 -26.99 -58.18
C ARG A 100 -3.63 -27.79 -59.48
N GLN A 101 -2.55 -28.02 -60.22
CA GLN A 101 -2.55 -28.86 -61.43
C GLN A 101 -3.01 -30.29 -61.13
N ALA A 102 -2.47 -30.91 -60.09
CA ALA A 102 -2.83 -32.26 -59.71
C ALA A 102 -4.31 -32.35 -59.28
N LEU A 103 -4.83 -31.35 -58.57
CA LEU A 103 -6.23 -31.29 -58.17
C LEU A 103 -7.18 -31.01 -59.35
N LEU A 104 -6.80 -30.13 -60.29
CA LEU A 104 -7.61 -29.85 -61.48
C LEU A 104 -7.70 -31.06 -62.41
N ARG A 105 -6.65 -31.88 -62.47
CA ARG A 105 -6.62 -33.16 -63.21
C ARG A 105 -7.18 -34.34 -62.43
N TYR A 106 -7.77 -34.13 -61.24
CA TYR A 106 -8.29 -35.22 -60.41
C TYR A 106 -9.27 -36.16 -61.15
N PRO A 107 -10.18 -35.69 -62.03
CA PRO A 107 -11.08 -36.58 -62.77
C PRO A 107 -10.33 -37.56 -63.70
N ASP A 108 -9.19 -37.14 -64.25
CA ASP A 108 -8.42 -37.92 -65.24
C ASP A 108 -7.31 -38.76 -64.60
N ASP A 109 -6.62 -38.22 -63.58
CA ASP A 109 -5.54 -38.88 -62.84
C ASP A 109 -5.68 -38.66 -61.32
N PRO A 110 -6.61 -39.37 -60.66
CA PRO A 110 -6.81 -39.25 -59.23
C PRO A 110 -5.60 -39.77 -58.42
N LYS A 111 -4.78 -40.66 -59.00
CA LYS A 111 -3.62 -41.24 -58.31
C LYS A 111 -2.55 -40.19 -58.06
N ARG A 112 -2.27 -39.33 -59.04
CA ARG A 112 -1.28 -38.24 -58.91
C ARG A 112 -1.71 -37.24 -57.83
N ALA A 113 -2.99 -36.85 -57.81
CA ALA A 113 -3.54 -35.96 -56.80
C ALA A 113 -3.50 -36.56 -55.38
N LEU A 114 -3.99 -37.79 -55.22
CA LEU A 114 -4.03 -38.45 -53.91
C LEU A 114 -2.62 -38.75 -53.36
N SER A 115 -1.67 -39.10 -54.23
CA SER A 115 -0.27 -39.31 -53.82
C SER A 115 0.35 -38.02 -53.28
N ARG A 116 0.03 -36.89 -53.92
CA ARG A 116 0.49 -35.57 -53.48
C ARG A 116 -0.16 -35.17 -52.16
N ILE A 117 -1.49 -35.29 -52.03
CA ILE A 117 -2.21 -35.02 -50.77
C ILE A 117 -1.68 -35.87 -49.61
N ARG A 118 -1.42 -37.16 -49.85
CA ARG A 118 -0.85 -38.07 -48.84
C ARG A 118 0.52 -37.60 -48.35
N ARG A 119 1.36 -37.10 -49.25
CA ARG A 119 2.69 -36.58 -48.94
C ARG A 119 2.62 -35.25 -48.19
N GLU A 120 1.82 -34.28 -48.67
CA GLU A 120 1.68 -32.95 -48.06
C GLU A 120 1.08 -33.03 -46.65
N LEU A 121 0.02 -33.83 -46.47
CA LEU A 121 -0.66 -34.00 -45.18
C LEU A 121 0.00 -35.08 -44.29
N GLN A 122 1.11 -35.66 -44.73
CA GLN A 122 1.83 -36.75 -44.02
C GLN A 122 0.91 -37.88 -43.55
N LEU A 123 -0.08 -38.27 -44.38
CA LEU A 123 -1.09 -39.26 -44.01
C LEU A 123 -0.48 -40.66 -43.98
N THR A 124 -0.40 -41.23 -42.77
CA THR A 124 0.04 -42.60 -42.53
C THR A 124 -1.17 -43.49 -42.28
N PHE A 125 -1.44 -44.41 -43.21
CA PHE A 125 -2.52 -45.40 -43.08
C PHE A 125 -2.03 -46.71 -42.44
N GLY A 126 -1.05 -46.60 -41.53
CA GLY A 126 -0.45 -47.73 -40.81
C GLY A 126 -1.31 -48.21 -39.63
N HIS A 127 -2.63 -48.19 -39.77
CA HIS A 127 -3.52 -48.63 -38.71
C HIS A 127 -3.54 -50.17 -38.67
N ALA A 128 -2.91 -50.75 -37.66
CA ALA A 128 -3.09 -52.15 -37.32
C ALA A 128 -4.46 -52.34 -36.64
N ARG A 129 -5.06 -53.52 -36.82
CA ARG A 129 -6.23 -53.94 -36.03
C ARG A 129 -5.83 -53.87 -34.56
N ARG A 130 -6.49 -53.00 -33.76
CA ARG A 130 -6.37 -53.06 -32.31
C ARG A 130 -6.84 -54.46 -31.91
N GLU A 131 -5.92 -55.31 -31.46
CA GLU A 131 -6.28 -56.52 -30.73
C GLU A 131 -7.28 -56.12 -29.65
N ARG A 132 -8.33 -56.94 -29.44
CA ARG A 132 -9.36 -56.70 -28.42
C ARG A 132 -8.71 -56.06 -27.20
N GLU A 133 -9.11 -54.80 -26.92
CA GLU A 133 -8.67 -54.11 -25.71
C GLU A 133 -8.84 -55.11 -24.56
N ARG A 134 -7.72 -55.52 -23.94
CA ARG A 134 -7.79 -56.29 -22.69
C ARG A 134 -8.80 -55.56 -21.82
N GLU A 135 -9.80 -56.26 -21.29
CA GLU A 135 -10.71 -55.69 -20.29
C GLU A 135 -9.88 -55.24 -19.09
N THR A 136 -9.40 -54.00 -19.14
CA THR A 136 -8.69 -53.37 -18.05
C THR A 136 -9.74 -53.02 -17.02
N THR A 137 -9.77 -53.82 -15.95
CA THR A 137 -10.70 -53.59 -14.85
C THR A 137 -10.18 -52.40 -14.03
N TYR A 138 -10.44 -51.19 -14.50
CA TYR A 138 -10.16 -49.99 -13.71
C TYR A 138 -11.20 -49.90 -12.57
N PRO A 139 -10.78 -49.47 -11.37
CA PRO A 139 -11.73 -49.18 -10.31
C PRO A 139 -12.70 -48.10 -10.78
N THR A 140 -13.99 -48.40 -10.75
CA THR A 140 -15.08 -47.49 -11.14
C THR A 140 -15.45 -46.51 -10.02
N ARG A 141 -14.83 -46.64 -8.85
CA ARG A 141 -15.02 -45.78 -7.68
C ARG A 141 -13.66 -45.42 -7.09
N LEU A 142 -13.48 -44.13 -6.80
CA LEU A 142 -12.33 -43.65 -6.04
C LEU A 142 -12.49 -44.09 -4.58
N ASP A 143 -11.45 -44.70 -4.01
CA ASP A 143 -11.43 -45.00 -2.57
C ASP A 143 -11.51 -43.69 -1.77
N PRO A 144 -12.58 -43.47 -0.98
CA PRO A 144 -12.73 -42.25 -0.19
C PRO A 144 -11.58 -42.02 0.80
N ARG A 145 -10.83 -43.06 1.18
CA ARG A 145 -9.66 -42.95 2.07
C ARG A 145 -8.52 -42.16 1.45
N LEU A 146 -8.33 -42.24 0.14
CA LEU A 146 -7.26 -41.53 -0.59
C LEU A 146 -7.48 -40.02 -0.61
N ILE A 147 -8.73 -39.57 -0.50
CA ILE A 147 -9.12 -38.16 -0.45
C ILE A 147 -9.53 -37.71 0.97
N SER A 148 -9.32 -38.58 1.96
CA SER A 148 -9.56 -38.23 3.36
C SER A 148 -8.62 -37.10 3.79
N ARG A 149 -9.10 -36.24 4.68
CA ARG A 149 -8.35 -35.05 5.10
C ARG A 149 -7.04 -35.42 5.80
N ASP A 150 -7.06 -36.44 6.64
CA ASP A 150 -5.87 -36.87 7.39
C ASP A 150 -4.76 -37.37 6.45
N VAL A 151 -5.12 -38.09 5.39
CA VAL A 151 -4.16 -38.56 4.37
C VAL A 151 -3.61 -37.38 3.56
N LEU A 152 -4.47 -36.45 3.15
CA LEU A 152 -4.03 -35.26 2.40
C LEU A 152 -3.15 -34.32 3.24
N ASP A 153 -3.45 -34.16 4.53
CA ASP A 153 -2.65 -33.37 5.46
C ASP A 153 -1.28 -34.01 5.70
N ALA A 154 -1.24 -35.34 5.89
CA ALA A 154 0.02 -36.08 6.02
C ALA A 154 0.89 -35.95 4.77
N GLN A 155 0.31 -36.09 3.58
CA GLN A 155 1.02 -35.89 2.30
C GLN A 155 1.52 -34.44 2.15
N ALA A 156 0.74 -33.44 2.56
CA ALA A 156 1.14 -32.05 2.51
C ALA A 156 2.32 -31.75 3.45
N PHE A 157 2.32 -32.33 4.65
CA PHE A 157 3.44 -32.23 5.61
C PHE A 157 4.68 -33.05 5.23
N GLU A 158 4.51 -34.11 4.42
CA GLU A 158 5.64 -34.87 3.88
C GLU A 158 6.33 -34.11 2.75
N LYS A 159 5.55 -33.44 1.89
CA LYS A 159 6.07 -32.63 0.78
C LYS A 159 6.83 -31.40 1.27
N ASP A 160 6.39 -30.78 2.36
CA ASP A 160 7.01 -29.59 2.92
C ASP A 160 7.01 -29.65 4.46
N LYS A 161 8.17 -29.38 5.07
CA LYS A 161 8.32 -29.37 6.54
C LYS A 161 7.47 -28.29 7.22
N LEU A 162 7.24 -27.18 6.53
CA LEU A 162 6.45 -26.03 6.98
C LEU A 162 5.00 -26.15 6.48
N LEU A 163 4.54 -25.18 5.68
CA LEU A 163 3.16 -25.07 5.21
C LEU A 163 3.03 -24.94 3.69
N GLY A 164 4.11 -25.12 2.92
CA GLY A 164 4.07 -24.96 1.45
C GLY A 164 3.15 -25.94 0.72
N GLY A 165 2.77 -27.05 1.38
CA GLY A 165 1.76 -27.99 0.88
C GLY A 165 0.30 -27.54 1.10
N PHE A 166 0.07 -26.46 1.83
CA PHE A 166 -1.27 -25.97 2.19
C PHE A 166 -1.61 -24.65 1.49
N TYR A 167 -2.89 -24.49 1.17
CA TYR A 167 -3.44 -23.25 0.63
C TYR A 167 -4.16 -22.45 1.71
N ALA A 168 -4.38 -21.15 1.47
CA ALA A 168 -4.98 -20.23 2.43
C ALA A 168 -6.29 -20.71 3.10
N PRO A 169 -7.23 -21.38 2.40
CA PRO A 169 -8.44 -21.91 3.05
C PRO A 169 -8.18 -22.94 4.15
N ALA A 170 -7.03 -23.61 4.16
CA ALA A 170 -6.68 -24.60 5.18
C ALA A 170 -6.21 -23.95 6.49
N TYR A 171 -5.76 -22.70 6.49
CA TYR A 171 -5.09 -22.07 7.64
C TYR A 171 -5.99 -21.97 8.88
N ARG A 172 -7.28 -21.66 8.70
CA ARG A 172 -8.24 -21.59 9.81
C ARG A 172 -8.42 -22.93 10.52
N ARG A 173 -8.37 -24.03 9.76
CA ARG A 173 -8.46 -25.39 10.32
C ARG A 173 -7.15 -25.81 10.95
N LEU A 174 -6.02 -25.52 10.28
CA LEU A 174 -4.67 -25.80 10.80
C LEU A 174 -4.42 -25.10 12.14
N ALA A 175 -4.99 -23.91 12.35
CA ALA A 175 -4.95 -23.22 13.62
C ALA A 175 -5.55 -24.03 14.78
N GLY A 176 -6.54 -24.88 14.51
CA GLY A 176 -7.14 -25.77 15.51
C GLY A 176 -6.38 -27.07 15.75
N MET A 177 -5.27 -27.31 15.04
CA MET A 177 -4.43 -28.50 15.20
C MET A 177 -3.22 -28.20 16.09
N GLU A 178 -2.65 -29.24 16.69
CA GLU A 178 -1.38 -29.13 17.40
C GLU A 178 -0.22 -29.03 16.40
N LEU A 179 0.21 -27.80 16.13
CA LEU A 179 1.34 -27.52 15.25
C LEU A 179 2.64 -27.35 16.05
N SER A 180 3.73 -27.87 15.48
CA SER A 180 5.09 -27.54 15.92
C SER A 180 5.32 -26.03 15.87
N TRP A 181 6.31 -25.54 16.61
CA TRP A 181 6.59 -24.10 16.68
C TRP A 181 6.89 -23.49 15.29
N GLU A 182 7.74 -24.14 14.49
CA GLU A 182 8.09 -23.66 13.15
C GLU A 182 6.85 -23.54 12.24
N ARG A 183 5.97 -24.55 12.28
CA ARG A 183 4.72 -24.57 11.51
C ARG A 183 3.74 -23.52 12.00
N ARG A 184 3.67 -23.29 13.31
CA ARG A 184 2.83 -22.23 13.91
C ARG A 184 3.30 -20.86 13.49
N ARG A 185 4.61 -20.61 13.50
CA ARG A 185 5.18 -19.33 13.08
C ARG A 185 4.98 -19.10 11.58
N ALA A 186 5.15 -20.15 10.77
CA ALA A 186 4.79 -20.12 9.35
C ALA A 186 3.30 -19.79 9.17
N LEU A 187 2.40 -20.43 9.94
CA LEU A 187 0.96 -20.16 9.90
C LEU A 187 0.67 -18.69 10.21
N LEU A 188 1.18 -18.18 11.33
CA LEU A 188 0.97 -16.79 11.74
C LEU A 188 1.53 -15.77 10.73
N ASN A 189 2.61 -16.12 10.03
CA ASN A 189 3.17 -15.26 8.98
C ASN A 189 2.34 -15.31 7.68
N SER A 190 1.66 -16.42 7.42
CA SER A 190 0.79 -16.63 6.25
C SER A 190 -0.64 -16.13 6.45
N LEU A 191 -1.07 -15.86 7.69
CA LEU A 191 -2.40 -15.32 7.96
C LEU A 191 -2.52 -13.86 7.51
N GLU A 192 -3.52 -13.58 6.67
CA GLU A 192 -3.84 -12.24 6.22
C GLU A 192 -4.87 -11.54 7.11
N LEU A 193 -5.81 -12.28 7.69
CA LEU A 193 -6.89 -11.73 8.49
C LEU A 193 -6.82 -12.26 9.93
N PRO A 194 -7.20 -11.45 10.93
CA PRO A 194 -7.22 -11.83 12.33
C PRO A 194 -8.51 -12.59 12.72
N ASP A 195 -9.03 -13.47 11.84
CA ASP A 195 -10.34 -14.11 11.98
C ASP A 195 -10.30 -15.50 12.65
N VAL A 196 -9.09 -15.95 12.99
CA VAL A 196 -8.85 -17.25 13.64
C VAL A 196 -9.27 -17.18 15.12
N PRO A 197 -10.18 -18.06 15.60
CA PRO A 197 -10.71 -17.98 16.97
C PRO A 197 -9.64 -18.06 18.07
N ASN A 198 -8.64 -18.92 17.92
CA ASN A 198 -7.56 -19.11 18.90
C ASN A 198 -6.29 -18.30 18.57
N LEU A 199 -6.41 -17.21 17.80
CA LEU A 199 -5.28 -16.39 17.38
C LEU A 199 -4.46 -15.86 18.57
N VAL A 200 -5.13 -15.41 19.63
CA VAL A 200 -4.48 -14.89 20.84
C VAL A 200 -3.62 -15.97 21.49
N ASP A 201 -4.13 -17.19 21.62
CA ASP A 201 -3.38 -18.31 22.21
C ASP A 201 -2.13 -18.65 21.38
N LEU A 202 -2.28 -18.67 20.05
CA LEU A 202 -1.18 -18.96 19.13
C LEU A 202 -0.07 -17.89 19.21
N VAL A 203 -0.46 -16.62 19.24
CA VAL A 203 0.48 -15.48 19.34
C VAL A 203 1.16 -15.45 20.70
N VAL A 204 0.41 -15.59 21.79
CA VAL A 204 0.97 -15.62 23.16
C VAL A 204 1.97 -16.76 23.32
N THR A 205 1.64 -17.95 22.81
CA THR A 205 2.55 -19.10 22.91
C THR A 205 3.80 -18.91 22.06
N ASP A 206 3.71 -18.26 20.90
CA ASP A 206 4.89 -17.93 20.09
C ASP A 206 5.79 -16.89 20.78
N LEU A 207 5.20 -15.87 21.42
CA LEU A 207 5.91 -14.80 22.10
C LEU A 207 6.59 -15.23 23.41
N GLN A 208 6.08 -16.27 24.08
CA GLN A 208 6.66 -16.77 25.33
C GLN A 208 7.97 -17.55 25.13
N ARG A 209 8.30 -17.94 23.89
CA ARG A 209 9.55 -18.63 23.60
C ARG A 209 10.73 -17.66 23.58
N GLN A 210 11.88 -18.15 24.03
CA GLN A 210 13.14 -17.39 24.02
C GLN A 210 13.61 -17.04 22.60
N ASP A 211 13.31 -17.89 21.61
CA ASP A 211 13.64 -17.68 20.19
C ASP A 211 12.63 -16.78 19.44
N SER A 212 11.68 -16.17 20.17
CA SER A 212 10.75 -15.23 19.56
C SER A 212 11.48 -13.95 19.18
N GLU A 213 11.23 -13.44 17.97
CA GLU A 213 11.69 -12.10 17.57
C GLU A 213 10.85 -10.98 18.22
N GLY A 214 9.89 -11.35 19.08
CA GLY A 214 9.02 -10.42 19.78
C GLY A 214 7.86 -9.90 18.92
N PHE A 215 7.04 -9.05 19.55
CA PHE A 215 5.86 -8.48 18.91
C PHE A 215 6.25 -7.49 17.80
N GLY A 216 5.58 -7.61 16.65
CA GLY A 216 5.84 -6.79 15.45
C GLY A 216 6.66 -7.47 14.34
N SER A 217 7.27 -8.63 14.61
CA SER A 217 7.98 -9.45 13.61
C SER A 217 7.03 -10.01 12.53
N LEU A 218 5.90 -10.56 12.97
CA LEU A 218 4.88 -11.14 12.11
C LEU A 218 3.90 -10.10 11.57
N LYS A 219 3.45 -10.27 10.32
CA LYS A 219 2.47 -9.38 9.67
C LYS A 219 1.15 -9.33 10.42
N ILE A 220 0.73 -10.46 10.98
CA ILE A 220 -0.55 -10.58 11.70
C ILE A 220 -0.63 -9.68 12.93
N HIS A 221 0.51 -9.39 13.59
CA HIS A 221 0.57 -8.53 14.77
C HIS A 221 -0.02 -7.14 14.52
N LYS A 222 0.21 -6.57 13.33
CA LYS A 222 -0.33 -5.26 12.94
C LYS A 222 -1.83 -5.31 12.58
N ARG A 223 -2.35 -6.52 12.33
CA ARG A 223 -3.72 -6.75 11.87
C ARG A 223 -4.70 -7.15 12.97
N MET A 224 -4.22 -7.45 14.18
CA MET A 224 -5.06 -7.84 15.32
C MET A 224 -6.09 -6.77 15.70
N THR A 225 -7.22 -7.22 16.25
CA THR A 225 -8.30 -6.35 16.75
C THR A 225 -8.00 -5.83 18.17
N LEU A 226 -8.69 -4.78 18.62
CA LEU A 226 -8.52 -4.23 19.97
C LEU A 226 -8.74 -5.28 21.06
N ALA A 227 -9.84 -6.03 21.01
CA ALA A 227 -10.14 -7.07 21.99
C ALA A 227 -9.06 -8.17 22.05
N GLN A 228 -8.47 -8.53 20.90
CA GLN A 228 -7.36 -9.48 20.85
C GLN A 228 -6.07 -8.89 21.43
N LEU A 229 -5.77 -7.62 21.16
CA LEU A 229 -4.61 -6.92 21.75
C LEU A 229 -4.76 -6.79 23.27
N ASP A 230 -5.95 -6.46 23.77
CA ASP A 230 -6.25 -6.43 25.21
C ASP A 230 -6.00 -7.78 25.86
N SER A 231 -6.52 -8.86 25.24
CA SER A 231 -6.29 -10.23 25.73
C SER A 231 -4.80 -10.61 25.73
N CYS A 232 -4.01 -10.14 24.74
CA CYS A 232 -2.57 -10.32 24.73
C CYS A 232 -1.88 -9.56 25.87
N ALA A 233 -2.27 -8.31 26.12
CA ALA A 233 -1.70 -7.47 27.18
C ALA A 233 -2.03 -8.00 28.59
N GLU A 234 -3.21 -8.59 28.78
CA GLU A 234 -3.58 -9.24 30.05
C GLU A 234 -2.71 -10.45 30.36
N ARG A 235 -2.40 -11.26 29.34
CA ARG A 235 -1.59 -12.48 29.50
C ARG A 235 -0.09 -12.20 29.54
N ILE A 236 0.37 -11.18 28.83
CA ILE A 236 1.77 -10.75 28.80
C ILE A 236 1.84 -9.23 29.03
N PRO A 237 1.85 -8.77 30.30
CA PRO A 237 1.89 -7.33 30.62
C PRO A 237 3.13 -6.61 30.11
N SER A 238 4.24 -7.31 29.89
CA SER A 238 5.48 -6.73 29.36
C SER A 238 5.34 -6.20 27.92
N LEU A 239 4.31 -6.61 27.17
CA LEU A 239 4.02 -6.11 25.82
C LEU A 239 3.71 -4.62 25.81
N LEU A 240 3.19 -4.05 26.90
CA LEU A 240 2.95 -2.61 27.02
C LEU A 240 4.23 -1.78 26.97
N GLY A 241 5.40 -2.38 27.21
CA GLY A 241 6.70 -1.74 27.00
C GLY A 241 7.18 -1.79 25.54
N ASN A 242 6.57 -2.59 24.67
CA ASN A 242 7.03 -2.78 23.30
C ASN A 242 6.45 -1.73 22.34
N ARG A 243 7.32 -1.04 21.61
CA ARG A 243 6.94 0.00 20.64
C ARG A 243 6.02 -0.49 19.52
N SER A 244 6.28 -1.67 18.98
CA SER A 244 5.45 -2.24 17.92
C SER A 244 4.04 -2.57 18.40
N PHE A 245 3.91 -3.01 19.66
CA PHE A 245 2.61 -3.33 20.27
C PHE A 245 1.78 -2.07 20.48
N VAL A 246 2.37 -1.05 21.12
CA VAL A 246 1.69 0.23 21.37
C VAL A 246 1.27 0.90 20.05
N ASN A 247 2.15 0.91 19.03
CA ASN A 247 1.81 1.46 17.72
C ASN A 247 0.63 0.72 17.06
N ALA A 248 0.61 -0.62 17.12
CA ALA A 248 -0.50 -1.41 16.60
C ALA A 248 -1.81 -1.09 17.34
N TYR A 249 -1.74 -0.86 18.65
CA TYR A 249 -2.88 -0.44 19.46
C TYR A 249 -3.40 0.95 19.07
N LEU A 250 -2.50 1.94 18.96
CA LEU A 250 -2.84 3.32 18.60
C LEU A 250 -3.57 3.43 17.26
N VAL A 251 -3.10 2.71 16.23
CA VAL A 251 -3.74 2.66 14.92
C VAL A 251 -5.19 2.17 14.99
N ARG A 252 -5.52 1.31 15.96
CA ARG A 252 -6.88 0.77 16.15
C ARG A 252 -7.78 1.64 17.00
N LEU A 253 -7.24 2.63 17.69
CA LEU A 253 -8.02 3.59 18.46
C LEU A 253 -8.55 4.76 17.63
N VAL A 254 -7.97 4.98 16.44
CA VAL A 254 -8.39 6.04 15.51
C VAL A 254 -9.89 5.91 15.21
N PRO A 255 -10.66 7.03 15.20
CA PRO A 255 -12.07 7.02 14.82
C PRO A 255 -12.31 6.38 13.45
N ASN A 256 -13.52 5.88 13.25
CA ASN A 256 -13.86 5.25 11.97
C ASN A 256 -13.83 6.30 10.85
N ALA A 257 -13.44 5.89 9.64
CA ALA A 257 -13.34 6.80 8.49
C ALA A 257 -14.66 7.46 8.07
N CYS A 258 -15.81 6.97 8.55
CA CYS A 258 -17.12 7.55 8.30
C CYS A 258 -17.52 8.62 9.32
N GLU A 259 -16.77 8.77 10.41
CA GLU A 259 -17.04 9.74 11.46
C GLU A 259 -16.20 11.02 11.24
N ASP A 260 -16.78 12.19 11.50
CA ASP A 260 -16.00 13.44 11.51
C ASP A 260 -15.14 13.48 12.78
N GLY A 261 -13.86 13.15 12.64
CA GLY A 261 -12.89 13.11 13.74
C GLY A 261 -12.68 14.47 14.43
N ASP A 262 -13.03 15.58 13.77
CA ASP A 262 -12.93 16.93 14.34
C ASP A 262 -14.21 17.36 15.07
N GLY A 263 -15.30 16.59 14.93
CA GLY A 263 -16.52 16.81 15.69
C GLY A 263 -16.25 16.69 17.19
N PRO A 264 -16.70 17.64 18.04
CA PRO A 264 -16.46 17.60 19.49
C PRO A 264 -16.76 16.25 20.16
N PRO A 265 -17.91 15.59 19.93
CA PRO A 265 -18.21 14.32 20.61
C PRO A 265 -17.28 13.17 20.16
N VAL A 266 -16.94 13.10 18.87
CA VAL A 266 -16.06 12.05 18.33
C VAL A 266 -14.64 12.26 18.84
N ARG A 267 -14.15 13.50 18.83
CA ARG A 267 -12.84 13.88 19.35
C ARG A 267 -12.73 13.60 20.85
N GLN A 268 -13.76 13.91 21.62
CA GLN A 268 -13.81 13.62 23.04
C GLN A 268 -13.71 12.11 23.32
N ALA A 269 -14.53 11.30 22.65
CA ALA A 269 -14.53 9.84 22.80
C ALA A 269 -13.20 9.21 22.35
N TYR A 270 -12.55 9.77 21.32
CA TYR A 270 -11.23 9.35 20.89
C TYR A 270 -10.16 9.65 21.95
N LEU A 271 -10.12 10.87 22.48
CA LEU A 271 -9.18 11.24 23.54
C LEU A 271 -9.39 10.43 24.81
N GLU A 272 -10.63 10.06 25.15
CA GLU A 272 -10.94 9.16 26.29
C GLU A 272 -10.37 7.76 26.08
N ARG A 273 -10.52 7.20 24.87
CA ARG A 273 -9.89 5.91 24.52
C ARG A 273 -8.37 5.97 24.60
N LEU A 274 -7.76 7.04 24.10
CA LEU A 274 -6.31 7.26 24.18
C LEU A 274 -5.83 7.39 25.63
N GLN A 275 -6.57 8.13 26.46
CA GLN A 275 -6.23 8.28 27.87
C GLN A 275 -6.33 6.95 28.62
N GLY A 276 -7.36 6.13 28.35
CA GLY A 276 -7.49 4.80 28.93
C GLY A 276 -6.31 3.87 28.60
N LEU A 277 -5.74 3.98 27.39
CA LEU A 277 -4.49 3.30 27.05
C LEU A 277 -3.31 3.91 27.80
N ALA A 278 -3.14 5.23 27.77
CA ALA A 278 -2.03 5.95 28.37
C ALA A 278 -1.88 5.67 29.88
N ASP A 279 -3.00 5.52 30.59
CA ASP A 279 -3.04 5.20 32.02
C ASP A 279 -2.45 3.81 32.34
N ARG A 280 -2.55 2.85 31.41
CA ARG A 280 -2.02 1.48 31.55
C ARG A 280 -0.54 1.37 31.18
N LEU A 281 0.02 2.33 30.46
CA LEU A 281 1.38 2.22 29.93
C LEU A 281 2.46 2.42 31.00
N PRO A 282 3.63 1.77 30.88
CA PRO A 282 4.75 2.03 31.77
C PRO A 282 5.37 3.43 31.56
N PRO A 283 6.19 3.94 32.50
CA PRO A 283 6.81 5.27 32.41
C PRO A 283 7.70 5.52 31.18
N VAL A 284 8.17 4.47 30.50
CA VAL A 284 8.90 4.59 29.21
C VAL A 284 8.09 5.36 28.16
N TRP A 285 6.76 5.37 28.27
CA TRP A 285 5.84 6.07 27.38
C TRP A 285 5.43 7.45 27.87
N ASN A 286 6.14 8.05 28.83
CA ASN A 286 5.78 9.36 29.37
C ASN A 286 5.60 10.44 28.28
N THR A 287 6.37 10.41 27.20
CA THR A 287 6.19 11.32 26.05
C THR A 287 4.81 11.16 25.38
N LEU A 288 4.36 9.92 25.15
CA LEU A 288 3.01 9.65 24.64
C LEU A 288 1.94 10.08 25.65
N LYS A 289 2.14 9.80 26.95
CA LYS A 289 1.21 10.22 28.01
C LYS A 289 1.06 11.75 28.08
N ALA A 290 2.18 12.46 27.99
CA ALA A 290 2.22 13.92 27.98
C ALA A 290 1.46 14.48 26.78
N ASN A 291 1.68 13.93 25.58
CA ASN A 291 0.99 14.34 24.38
C ASN A 291 -0.54 14.13 24.48
N VAL A 292 -0.98 12.94 24.93
CA VAL A 292 -2.41 12.65 25.13
C VAL A 292 -3.04 13.61 26.14
N LEU A 293 -2.40 13.83 27.29
CA LEU A 293 -2.91 14.75 28.31
C LEU A 293 -2.92 16.21 27.82
N TYR A 294 -1.87 16.66 27.13
CA TYR A 294 -1.79 17.99 26.54
C TYR A 294 -2.95 18.24 25.57
N ARG A 295 -3.17 17.33 24.63
CA ARG A 295 -4.26 17.42 23.65
C ARG A 295 -5.64 17.34 24.30
N ARG A 296 -5.78 16.58 25.39
CA ARG A 296 -7.01 16.56 26.19
C ARG A 296 -7.27 17.91 26.88
N LEU A 297 -6.25 18.51 27.48
CA LEU A 297 -6.35 19.82 28.12
C LEU A 297 -6.64 20.94 27.09
N GLU A 298 -6.06 20.88 25.90
CA GLU A 298 -6.42 21.79 24.80
C GLU A 298 -7.88 21.64 24.42
N PHE A 299 -8.36 20.41 24.25
CA PHE A 299 -9.74 20.13 23.89
C PHE A 299 -10.72 20.60 24.98
N ASP A 300 -10.44 20.30 26.25
CA ASP A 300 -11.26 20.72 27.39
C ASP A 300 -11.42 22.25 27.42
N ARG A 301 -10.34 22.99 27.11
CA ARG A 301 -10.36 24.47 27.04
C ARG A 301 -11.32 24.98 25.95
N THR A 302 -11.43 24.29 24.82
CA THR A 302 -12.41 24.65 23.77
C THR A 302 -13.86 24.45 24.21
N GLN A 303 -14.08 23.61 25.23
CA GLN A 303 -15.40 23.36 25.82
C GLN A 303 -15.62 24.16 27.11
N SER A 304 -14.72 25.09 27.47
CA SER A 304 -14.72 25.79 28.77
C SER A 304 -14.68 24.86 29.98
N VAL A 305 -14.11 23.67 29.83
CA VAL A 305 -13.94 22.70 30.92
C VAL A 305 -12.51 22.80 31.43
N TYR A 306 -12.33 22.95 32.74
CA TYR A 306 -11.02 22.98 33.39
C TYR A 306 -10.96 21.91 34.49
N ASP A 307 -10.47 20.72 34.14
CA ASP A 307 -10.32 19.61 35.08
C ASP A 307 -8.96 19.69 35.81
N ARG A 308 -9.02 20.04 37.09
CA ARG A 308 -7.84 20.18 37.96
C ARG A 308 -7.04 18.89 38.08
N ARG A 309 -7.71 17.74 38.17
CA ARG A 309 -7.04 16.44 38.34
C ARG A 309 -6.24 16.08 37.09
N ARG A 310 -6.80 16.32 35.91
CA ARG A 310 -6.10 16.12 34.62
C ARG A 310 -4.90 17.05 34.50
N PHE A 311 -5.05 18.31 34.88
CA PHE A 311 -3.95 19.27 34.85
C PHE A 311 -2.81 18.86 35.80
N LEU A 312 -3.12 18.44 37.03
CA LEU A 312 -2.10 17.92 37.96
C LEU A 312 -1.43 16.64 37.44
N ALA A 313 -2.17 15.75 36.79
CA ALA A 313 -1.59 14.56 36.16
C ALA A 313 -0.58 14.93 35.05
N TYR A 314 -0.87 15.96 34.26
CA TYR A 314 0.06 16.50 33.27
C TYR A 314 1.30 17.12 33.94
N LEU A 315 1.11 17.90 35.00
CA LEU A 315 2.22 18.52 35.74
C LEU A 315 3.13 17.50 36.41
N HIS A 316 2.60 16.35 36.82
CA HIS A 316 3.36 15.27 37.44
C HIS A 316 4.39 14.64 36.48
N LEU A 317 4.17 14.71 35.17
CA LEU A 317 5.09 14.15 34.20
C LEU A 317 6.40 14.95 34.13
N PRO A 318 7.57 14.28 34.25
CA PRO A 318 8.86 14.94 34.30
C PRO A 318 9.24 15.44 32.90
N ARG A 319 9.13 16.75 32.65
CA ARG A 319 9.41 17.37 31.35
C ARG A 319 10.48 18.46 31.45
N GLN A 320 11.30 18.59 30.42
CA GLN A 320 12.33 19.63 30.35
C GLN A 320 11.71 20.95 29.89
N ALA A 321 11.31 21.77 30.85
CA ALA A 321 10.87 23.14 30.60
C ALA A 321 11.43 24.07 31.68
N GLY A 322 11.76 25.31 31.31
CA GLY A 322 12.46 26.25 32.20
C GLY A 322 11.68 26.65 33.45
N TYR A 323 10.36 26.44 33.46
CA TYR A 323 9.49 26.74 34.59
C TYR A 323 9.23 25.52 35.51
N VAL A 324 9.73 24.34 35.14
CA VAL A 324 9.60 23.10 35.94
C VAL A 324 10.74 23.05 36.96
N ARG A 325 10.43 22.60 38.18
CA ARG A 325 11.39 22.60 39.28
C ARG A 325 12.59 21.68 38.99
N GLU A 326 13.82 22.21 39.03
CA GLU A 326 15.02 21.40 38.76
C GLU A 326 15.17 20.23 39.75
N ALA A 327 14.92 20.48 41.04
CA ALA A 327 14.99 19.45 42.07
C ALA A 327 13.97 18.32 41.85
N TYR A 328 12.84 18.62 41.21
CA TYR A 328 11.84 17.61 40.85
C TYR A 328 12.34 16.72 39.72
N LEU A 329 12.99 17.29 38.70
CA LEU A 329 13.56 16.54 37.57
C LEU A 329 14.77 15.69 37.96
N ARG A 330 15.53 16.08 38.99
CA ARG A 330 16.71 15.33 39.47
C ARG A 330 16.39 14.09 40.29
N LYS A 331 15.11 13.75 40.53
CA LYS A 331 14.75 12.51 41.22
C LYS A 331 15.23 11.28 40.43
N ARG A 332 15.72 10.26 41.15
CA ARG A 332 16.30 9.05 40.53
C ARG A 332 15.32 8.29 39.63
N GLU A 333 14.04 8.33 39.97
CA GLU A 333 12.95 7.70 39.22
C GLU A 333 12.74 8.27 37.81
N PHE A 334 13.27 9.47 37.50
CA PHE A 334 13.04 10.14 36.22
C PHE A 334 14.22 10.08 35.25
N ARG A 335 15.36 9.50 35.63
CA ARG A 335 16.64 9.60 34.88
C ARG A 335 16.55 9.16 33.41
N ASP A 336 15.66 8.21 33.08
CA ASP A 336 15.51 7.65 31.73
C ASP A 336 14.08 7.74 31.17
N VAL A 337 13.19 8.48 31.86
CA VAL A 337 11.76 8.56 31.52
C VAL A 337 11.26 10.00 31.43
N ILE A 338 12.19 10.91 31.11
CA ILE A 338 11.90 12.32 30.87
C ILE A 338 11.10 12.46 29.59
N VAL A 339 10.06 13.29 29.65
CA VAL A 339 9.23 13.67 28.51
C VAL A 339 10.03 14.56 27.57
N ASP A 340 10.06 14.17 26.30
CA ASP A 340 10.54 15.01 25.21
C ASP A 340 9.34 15.69 24.54
N LEU A 341 9.21 17.01 24.74
CA LEU A 341 8.13 17.81 24.15
C LEU A 341 8.33 18.07 22.65
N SER A 342 9.56 17.91 22.15
CA SER A 342 9.92 18.13 20.74
C SER A 342 9.79 16.86 19.91
N ALA A 343 9.62 15.70 20.55
CA ALA A 343 9.43 14.43 19.85
C ALA A 343 8.04 14.32 19.22
N GLU A 344 8.01 13.86 17.97
CA GLU A 344 6.79 13.40 17.33
C GLU A 344 6.41 12.00 17.82
N VAL A 345 5.12 11.79 18.02
CA VAL A 345 4.59 10.53 18.52
C VAL A 345 4.00 9.73 17.36
N ALA A 346 4.79 8.78 16.86
CA ALA A 346 4.38 7.89 15.77
C ALA A 346 3.16 7.03 16.18
N GLY A 347 2.25 6.80 15.23
CA GLY A 347 1.08 5.94 15.42
C GLY A 347 -0.20 6.67 15.84
N LEU A 348 -0.10 7.94 16.24
CA LEU A 348 -1.27 8.82 16.39
C LEU A 348 -1.68 9.42 15.03
N SER A 349 -2.93 9.90 14.95
CA SER A 349 -3.40 10.71 13.83
C SER A 349 -2.54 11.97 13.69
N ALA A 350 -2.36 12.47 12.47
CA ALA A 350 -1.43 13.57 12.18
C ALA A 350 -1.59 14.78 13.13
N ASP A 351 -2.82 15.19 13.45
CA ASP A 351 -3.10 16.30 14.37
C ASP A 351 -2.57 16.05 15.81
N LEU A 352 -2.75 14.84 16.33
CA LEU A 352 -2.31 14.48 17.69
C LEU A 352 -0.84 14.08 17.76
N GLY A 353 -0.29 13.51 16.69
CA GLY A 353 1.10 13.04 16.62
C GLY A 353 2.14 14.15 16.51
N THR A 354 1.72 15.38 16.22
CA THR A 354 2.61 16.55 16.18
C THR A 354 3.28 16.79 17.53
N CYS A 355 4.53 17.25 17.49
CA CYS A 355 5.25 17.64 18.70
C CYS A 355 4.51 18.76 19.43
N ILE A 356 4.62 18.76 20.76
CA ILE A 356 4.00 19.79 21.60
C ILE A 356 4.76 21.11 21.43
N GLY A 357 6.08 21.04 21.32
CA GLY A 357 6.95 22.21 21.29
C GLY A 357 6.94 22.92 22.64
N GLY A 358 6.39 24.13 22.68
CA GLY A 358 6.26 24.93 23.90
C GLY A 358 4.91 24.74 24.57
N ASP A 359 4.88 24.09 25.73
CA ASP A 359 3.65 23.84 26.49
C ASP A 359 3.29 24.97 27.49
N GLU A 360 4.19 25.94 27.68
CA GLU A 360 4.05 27.02 28.66
C GLU A 360 2.76 27.82 28.49
N PHE A 361 2.35 28.11 27.24
CA PHE A 361 1.13 28.86 26.98
C PHE A 361 -0.11 28.16 27.56
N LEU A 362 -0.22 26.84 27.38
CA LEU A 362 -1.33 26.06 27.91
C LEU A 362 -1.25 25.97 29.44
N VAL A 363 -0.07 25.68 29.97
CA VAL A 363 0.16 25.58 31.42
C VAL A 363 -0.19 26.89 32.11
N ARG A 364 0.28 28.02 31.57
CA ARG A 364 -0.01 29.36 32.08
C ARG A 364 -1.49 29.68 32.00
N ALA A 365 -2.19 29.33 30.91
CA ALA A 365 -3.63 29.54 30.80
C ALA A 365 -4.43 28.76 31.86
N TYR A 366 -4.04 27.51 32.15
CA TYR A 366 -4.66 26.71 33.21
C TYR A 366 -4.33 27.25 34.61
N LEU A 367 -3.09 27.68 34.85
CA LEU A 367 -2.71 28.33 36.10
C LEU A 367 -3.49 29.63 36.31
N HIS A 368 -3.63 30.48 35.29
CA HIS A 368 -4.45 31.70 35.35
C HIS A 368 -5.89 31.39 35.77
N HIS A 369 -6.50 30.37 35.16
CA HIS A 369 -7.87 29.97 35.50
C HIS A 369 -7.98 29.49 36.95
N PHE A 370 -7.07 28.63 37.42
CA PHE A 370 -7.15 28.09 38.79
C PHE A 370 -6.68 29.06 39.86
N LEU A 371 -5.78 30.00 39.54
CA LEU A 371 -5.19 30.93 40.51
C LEU A 371 -5.95 32.26 40.59
N ALA A 372 -6.76 32.63 39.59
CA ALA A 372 -7.53 33.87 39.59
C ALA A 372 -8.33 34.10 40.89
N ASP A 373 -8.90 33.02 41.46
CA ASP A 373 -9.70 33.04 42.69
C ASP A 373 -9.08 32.25 43.85
N ALA A 374 -7.91 31.63 43.66
CA ALA A 374 -7.29 30.83 44.70
C ALA A 374 -6.50 31.69 45.68
N GLN A 375 -6.63 31.41 46.99
CA GLN A 375 -5.83 32.08 48.02
C GLN A 375 -4.39 31.51 48.14
N SER A 376 -4.13 30.36 47.52
CA SER A 376 -2.86 29.65 47.63
C SER A 376 -2.52 28.88 46.36
N TYR A 377 -1.23 28.84 46.07
CA TYR A 377 -0.63 28.08 44.97
C TYR A 377 0.13 26.83 45.44
N ALA A 378 -0.07 26.41 46.70
CA ALA A 378 0.64 25.31 47.34
C ALA A 378 0.53 23.98 46.58
N ASP A 379 -0.59 23.74 45.91
CA ASP A 379 -0.84 22.49 45.18
C ASP A 379 0.04 22.33 43.92
N PHE A 380 0.54 23.44 43.37
CA PHE A 380 1.41 23.44 42.18
C PHE A 380 2.90 23.56 42.52
N ALA A 381 3.21 24.09 43.71
CA ALA A 381 4.57 24.32 44.20
C ALA A 381 5.50 23.10 44.10
N PRO A 382 5.07 21.84 44.34
CA PRO A 382 5.96 20.69 44.23
C PRO A 382 6.55 20.46 42.82
N PHE A 383 5.85 20.91 41.78
CA PHE A 383 6.15 20.58 40.38
C PHE A 383 6.84 21.71 39.63
N LEU A 384 6.52 22.97 39.96
CA LEU A 384 6.99 24.14 39.22
C LEU A 384 7.98 24.95 40.08
N GLU A 385 8.78 25.78 39.41
CA GLU A 385 9.68 26.71 40.08
C GLU A 385 8.89 27.74 40.90
N GLU A 386 9.38 28.05 42.10
CA GLU A 386 8.66 28.90 43.03
C GLU A 386 8.57 30.36 42.53
N THR A 387 9.63 30.84 41.89
CA THR A 387 9.66 32.16 41.24
C THR A 387 8.60 32.25 40.15
N TYR A 388 8.52 31.24 39.28
CA TYR A 388 7.55 31.17 38.19
C TYR A 388 6.10 31.19 38.69
N ILE A 389 5.76 30.34 39.68
CA ILE A 389 4.38 30.30 40.20
C ILE A 389 4.00 31.62 40.86
N LYS A 390 4.90 32.27 41.60
CA LYS A 390 4.64 33.57 42.21
C LYS A 390 4.34 34.64 41.16
N GLU A 391 5.13 34.69 40.10
CA GLU A 391 4.92 35.61 38.98
C GLU A 391 3.58 35.36 38.28
N VAL A 392 3.26 34.10 37.96
CA VAL A 392 1.99 33.74 37.31
C VAL A 392 0.78 33.99 38.21
N SER A 393 0.89 33.70 39.51
CA SER A 393 -0.17 33.97 40.49
C SER A 393 -0.45 35.46 40.63
N ALA A 394 0.60 36.27 40.71
CA ALA A 394 0.44 37.72 40.78
C ALA A 394 -0.18 38.28 39.48
N GLU A 395 0.28 37.79 38.32
CA GLU A 395 -0.34 38.16 37.03
C GLU A 395 -1.82 37.78 36.98
N ALA A 396 -2.20 36.58 37.44
CA ALA A 396 -3.58 36.11 37.45
C ALA A 396 -4.49 37.01 38.30
N HIS A 397 -4.07 37.37 39.51
CA HIS A 397 -4.83 38.27 40.38
C HIS A 397 -4.89 39.70 39.86
N ILE A 398 -3.82 40.20 39.23
CA ILE A 398 -3.82 41.54 38.62
C ILE A 398 -4.79 41.58 37.44
N LEU A 399 -4.82 40.55 36.59
CA LEU A 399 -5.73 40.47 35.44
C LEU A 399 -7.18 40.24 35.86
N ALA A 400 -7.42 39.42 36.88
CA ALA A 400 -8.76 39.17 37.42
C ALA A 400 -9.29 40.32 38.28
N GLY A 401 -8.42 41.24 38.74
CA GLY A 401 -8.78 42.32 39.65
C GLY A 401 -9.11 41.83 41.07
N THR A 402 -8.67 40.64 41.46
CA THR A 402 -9.04 40.00 42.73
C THR A 402 -7.96 40.18 43.80
N GLY A 403 -8.38 40.29 45.07
CA GLY A 403 -7.47 40.39 46.22
C GLY A 403 -6.76 41.74 46.38
N ASP A 404 -5.65 41.72 47.14
CA ASP A 404 -4.84 42.91 47.44
C ASP A 404 -3.88 43.22 46.30
N GLN A 405 -4.30 44.16 45.44
CA GLN A 405 -3.54 44.57 44.25
C GLN A 405 -2.17 45.15 44.56
N GLU A 406 -1.98 45.85 45.69
CA GLU A 406 -0.68 46.39 46.05
C GLU A 406 0.31 45.27 46.39
N ARG A 407 -0.17 44.27 47.13
CA ARG A 407 0.61 43.06 47.46
C ARG A 407 1.03 42.31 46.20
N TRP A 408 0.13 42.11 45.24
CA TRP A 408 0.44 41.39 44.00
C TRP A 408 1.38 42.18 43.10
N GLN A 409 1.20 43.49 42.99
CA GLN A 409 2.09 44.36 42.23
C GLN A 409 3.51 44.41 42.83
N ALA A 410 3.65 44.28 44.14
CA ALA A 410 4.95 44.21 44.81
C ALA A 410 5.71 42.90 44.56
N MET A 411 5.02 41.82 44.19
CA MET A 411 5.64 40.50 43.90
C MET A 411 6.20 40.39 42.48
N VAL A 412 5.82 41.31 41.59
CA VAL A 412 6.24 41.33 40.19
C VAL A 412 7.30 42.41 39.99
N ALA A 413 8.31 42.15 39.15
CA ALA A 413 9.31 43.17 38.85
C ALA A 413 8.64 44.42 38.22
N PRO A 414 9.07 45.66 38.56
CA PRO A 414 8.44 46.87 38.05
C PRO A 414 8.40 46.96 36.51
N THR A 415 9.42 46.41 35.84
CA THR A 415 9.49 46.31 34.38
C THR A 415 8.42 45.38 33.81
N GLN A 416 8.22 44.22 34.42
CA GLN A 416 7.18 43.25 34.03
C GLN A 416 5.77 43.80 34.33
N LEU A 417 5.59 44.50 35.45
CA LEU A 417 4.31 45.14 35.77
C LEU A 417 3.94 46.23 34.76
N ARG A 418 4.91 47.07 34.38
CA ARG A 418 4.72 48.08 33.34
C ARG A 418 4.39 47.43 32.00
N ALA A 419 5.15 46.40 31.62
CA ALA A 419 4.88 45.63 30.41
C ALA A 419 3.47 45.01 30.44
N LEU A 420 3.02 44.47 31.58
CA LEU A 420 1.68 43.91 31.73
C LEU A 420 0.60 44.99 31.59
N LYS A 421 0.78 46.17 32.19
CA LYS A 421 -0.17 47.30 32.10
C LYS A 421 -0.27 47.87 30.69
N GLU A 422 0.85 47.99 29.98
CA GLU A 422 0.92 48.53 28.62
C GLU A 422 0.65 47.46 27.53
N ARG A 423 0.60 46.17 27.91
CA ARG A 423 0.39 45.05 26.96
C ARG A 423 -0.93 45.20 26.22
N VAL A 424 -0.87 45.09 24.90
CA VAL A 424 -2.04 45.00 24.03
C VAL A 424 -2.28 43.51 23.75
N ASP A 425 -3.38 42.96 24.29
CA ASP A 425 -3.74 41.55 24.08
C ASP A 425 -4.97 41.47 23.17
N ILE A 426 -4.88 40.65 22.13
CA ILE A 426 -5.99 40.26 21.26
C ILE A 426 -5.92 38.75 21.10
N GLU A 427 -6.91 38.04 21.64
CA GLU A 427 -6.98 36.58 21.54
C GLU A 427 -8.39 36.14 21.17
N LEU A 428 -8.52 35.27 20.16
CA LEU A 428 -9.77 34.56 19.92
C LEU A 428 -9.97 33.54 21.02
N LEU A 429 -11.10 33.60 21.72
CA LEU A 429 -11.35 32.68 22.81
C LEU A 429 -11.34 31.23 22.28
N PRO A 430 -10.73 30.28 23.01
CA PRO A 430 -10.65 28.87 22.59
C PRO A 430 -12.01 28.21 22.33
N THR A 431 -13.09 28.78 22.87
CA THR A 431 -14.48 28.35 22.69
C THR A 431 -15.07 28.67 21.32
N CYS A 432 -14.38 29.49 20.52
CA CYS A 432 -14.83 29.83 19.18
C CYS A 432 -14.86 28.57 18.30
N ARG A 433 -16.01 28.34 17.65
CA ARG A 433 -16.15 27.25 16.69
C ARG A 433 -15.27 27.54 15.47
N LYS A 434 -14.67 26.48 14.93
CA LYS A 434 -13.86 26.54 13.70
C LYS A 434 -14.65 26.22 12.44
N ARG A 435 -15.80 25.55 12.58
CA ARG A 435 -16.68 25.13 11.49
C ARG A 435 -18.09 25.64 11.77
N PHE A 436 -18.71 26.15 10.73
CA PHE A 436 -20.07 26.68 10.72
C PHE A 436 -20.80 26.10 9.51
N ALA A 437 -22.12 25.94 9.60
CA ALA A 437 -22.90 25.59 8.42
C ALA A 437 -22.91 26.76 7.42
N VAL A 438 -23.13 26.47 6.12
CA VAL A 438 -23.06 27.46 5.03
C VAL A 438 -23.94 28.69 5.28
N THR A 439 -25.08 28.50 5.93
CA THR A 439 -26.06 29.56 6.22
C THR A 439 -26.04 30.02 7.69
N GLU A 440 -25.12 29.49 8.51
CA GLU A 440 -25.05 29.84 9.93
C GLU A 440 -24.25 31.13 10.12
N PRO A 441 -24.75 32.10 10.93
CA PRO A 441 -24.00 33.29 11.25
C PRO A 441 -22.76 32.95 12.07
N VAL A 442 -21.59 33.42 11.63
CA VAL A 442 -20.32 33.24 12.33
C VAL A 442 -20.24 34.20 13.52
N THR A 443 -20.15 33.66 14.73
CA THR A 443 -19.93 34.44 15.96
C THR A 443 -18.58 34.07 16.56
N LEU A 444 -17.72 35.07 16.77
CA LEU A 444 -16.39 34.91 17.35
C LEU A 444 -16.29 35.75 18.62
N ASN A 445 -15.93 35.12 19.73
CA ASN A 445 -15.69 35.81 20.99
C ASN A 445 -14.19 36.15 21.09
N VAL A 446 -13.88 37.41 21.36
CA VAL A 446 -12.50 37.92 21.40
C VAL A 446 -12.22 38.47 22.80
N GLY A 447 -11.13 38.01 23.42
CA GLY A 447 -10.55 38.64 24.60
C GLY A 447 -9.67 39.82 24.16
N ILE A 448 -9.95 41.00 24.69
CA ILE A 448 -9.21 42.23 24.37
C ILE A 448 -8.68 42.90 25.63
N LYS A 449 -7.48 43.47 25.54
CA LYS A 449 -6.87 44.30 26.58
C LYS A 449 -6.14 45.47 25.93
N ASN A 450 -6.46 46.70 26.34
CA ASN A 450 -5.85 47.94 25.83
C ASN A 450 -5.95 48.08 24.30
N VAL A 451 -7.10 47.74 23.71
CA VAL A 451 -7.36 47.81 22.26
C VAL A 451 -8.42 48.87 21.99
N ASP A 452 -8.02 49.99 21.38
CA ASP A 452 -8.94 51.09 21.05
C ASP A 452 -9.70 50.86 19.73
N SER A 453 -9.09 50.13 18.78
CA SER A 453 -9.70 49.81 17.49
C SER A 453 -9.31 48.41 17.00
N LEU A 454 -10.27 47.67 16.45
CA LEU A 454 -10.07 46.31 15.94
C LEU A 454 -10.40 46.27 14.44
N LEU A 455 -9.44 45.88 13.61
CA LEU A 455 -9.66 45.66 12.17
C LEU A 455 -9.81 44.16 11.91
N VAL A 456 -10.97 43.74 11.41
CA VAL A 456 -11.21 42.35 11.00
C VAL A 456 -11.09 42.26 9.48
N ARG A 457 -10.15 41.43 8.99
CA ARG A 457 -10.00 41.12 7.57
C ARG A 457 -10.44 39.69 7.33
N VAL A 458 -11.43 39.52 6.46
CA VAL A 458 -11.93 38.20 6.06
C VAL A 458 -11.25 37.84 4.74
N TYR A 459 -10.63 36.66 4.71
CA TYR A 459 -9.97 36.13 3.53
C TYR A 459 -10.72 34.89 3.07
N GLU A 460 -11.05 34.83 1.79
CA GLU A 460 -11.57 33.65 1.12
C GLU A 460 -10.38 32.88 0.52
N ILE A 461 -10.28 31.59 0.84
CA ILE A 461 -9.29 30.69 0.25
C ILE A 461 -10.06 29.81 -0.73
N ASN A 462 -9.86 30.06 -2.03
CA ASN A 462 -10.48 29.32 -3.14
C ASN A 462 -9.61 28.17 -3.64
#